data_AF-A0A8J3AEK5-F1
#
_entry.id   AF-A0A8J3AEK5-F1
#
_cell.length_a   1.000
_cell.length_b   1.000
_cell.length_c   1.000
_cell.angle_alpha   90.00
_cell.angle_beta   90.00
_cell.angle_gamma   90.00
#
_symmetry.space_group_name_H-M   'P 1'
#
loop_
_entity.id
_entity.type
_entity.pdbx_description
1 polymer ?
#
loop_
_entity_poly.entity_id
_entity_poly.type
_entity_poly.pdbx_seq_one_letter_code
_entity_poly.pdbx_strand_id
1 'polypeptide(L)'
;MDSKNKIFRTMSYSKSFFWMSIVFNILTIPLAYFIGVMGTDSATNDAEMWQGFLFGFLFIQAIPILLLITSIVVLILRKRINGKRSKKSL
;
A
#
# COMPACT_ATOMS: atom_id res chain seq x y z
N MET A 1 13.69 21.69 -22.90
CA MET A 1 13.23 20.38 -22.36
C MET A 1 11.72 20.44 -22.20
N ASP A 2 10.97 19.66 -22.97
CA ASP A 2 9.51 19.80 -23.17
C ASP A 2 8.69 19.46 -21.90
N SER A 3 7.79 20.37 -21.50
CA SER A 3 6.84 20.22 -20.40
C SER A 3 5.99 18.94 -20.51
N LYS A 4 5.67 18.50 -21.74
CA LYS A 4 4.91 17.27 -21.99
C LYS A 4 5.65 16.01 -21.53
N ASN A 5 6.97 15.97 -21.71
CA ASN A 5 7.80 14.84 -21.27
C ASN A 5 7.87 14.72 -19.73
N LYS A 6 7.87 15.85 -19.01
CA LYS A 6 7.85 15.86 -17.54
C LYS A 6 6.54 15.30 -16.99
N ILE A 7 5.41 15.70 -17.57
CA ILE A 7 4.07 15.24 -17.17
C ILE A 7 3.91 13.74 -17.46
N PHE A 8 4.31 13.28 -18.65
CA PHE A 8 4.22 11.86 -19.02
C PHE A 8 5.05 10.95 -18.10
N ARG A 9 6.30 11.35 -17.79
CA ARG A 9 7.15 10.63 -16.82
C ARG A 9 6.47 10.50 -15.47
N THR A 10 6.02 11.61 -14.88
CA THR A 10 5.38 11.58 -13.55
C THR A 10 4.11 10.73 -13.52
N MET A 11 3.39 10.60 -14.64
CA MET A 11 2.20 9.75 -14.77
C MET A 11 2.54 8.25 -14.85
N SER A 12 3.66 7.91 -15.47
CA SER A 12 4.21 6.54 -15.50
C SER A 12 4.71 6.08 -14.13
N TYR A 13 5.45 6.94 -13.40
CA TYR A 13 5.98 6.59 -12.08
C TYR A 13 4.88 6.34 -11.04
N SER A 14 3.78 7.12 -11.03
CA SER A 14 2.69 6.91 -10.06
C SER A 14 1.95 5.59 -10.25
N LYS A 15 1.79 5.14 -11.51
CA LYS A 15 1.15 3.84 -11.79
C LYS A 15 2.10 2.70 -11.48
N SER A 16 3.37 2.84 -11.85
CA SER A 16 4.40 1.83 -11.55
C SER A 16 4.59 1.66 -10.05
N PHE A 17 4.57 2.75 -9.27
CA PHE A 17 4.64 2.72 -7.81
C PHE A 17 3.46 1.97 -7.20
N PHE A 18 2.23 2.19 -7.68
CA PHE A 18 1.04 1.46 -7.22
C PHE A 18 1.16 -0.05 -7.44
N TRP A 19 1.57 -0.48 -8.63
CA TRP A 19 1.76 -1.89 -8.94
C TRP A 19 2.87 -2.52 -8.09
N MET A 20 3.98 -1.81 -7.88
CA MET A 20 5.03 -2.27 -6.96
C MET A 20 4.48 -2.43 -5.53
N SER A 21 3.73 -1.47 -5.01
CA SER A 21 3.14 -1.58 -3.66
C SER A 21 2.19 -2.77 -3.51
N ILE A 22 1.45 -3.13 -4.56
CA ILE A 22 0.61 -4.34 -4.58
C ILE A 22 1.46 -5.61 -4.54
N VAL A 23 2.49 -5.70 -5.39
CA VAL A 23 3.39 -6.86 -5.43
C VAL A 23 4.06 -7.04 -4.08
N PHE A 24 4.58 -5.97 -3.48
CA PHE A 24 5.15 -6.03 -2.14
C PHE A 24 4.14 -6.50 -1.09
N ASN A 25 2.89 -6.02 -1.12
CA ASN A 25 1.85 -6.50 -0.21
C ASN A 25 1.64 -8.01 -0.31
N ILE A 26 1.57 -8.54 -1.54
CA ILE A 26 1.32 -9.97 -1.76
C ILE A 26 2.53 -10.80 -1.32
N LEU A 27 3.74 -10.35 -1.64
CA LEU A 27 4.98 -11.04 -1.27
C LEU A 27 5.21 -11.08 0.25
N THR A 28 4.72 -10.09 1.00
CA THR A 28 4.84 -10.07 2.45
C THR A 28 3.78 -10.91 3.16
N ILE A 29 2.69 -11.35 2.50
CA ILE A 29 1.63 -12.17 3.12
C ILE A 29 2.18 -13.48 3.72
N PRO A 30 2.96 -14.31 3.00
CA PRO A 30 3.49 -15.55 3.57
C PRO A 30 4.37 -15.31 4.81
N LEU A 31 5.19 -14.27 4.78
CA LEU A 31 6.04 -13.90 5.91
C LEU A 31 5.22 -13.37 7.10
N ALA A 32 4.24 -12.52 6.84
CA ALA A 32 3.33 -12.00 7.87
C ALA A 32 2.50 -13.11 8.52
N TYR A 33 2.04 -14.07 7.72
CA TYR A 33 1.35 -15.26 8.21
C TYR A 33 2.25 -16.10 9.10
N PHE A 34 3.48 -16.37 8.67
CA PHE A 34 4.46 -17.14 9.45
C PHE A 34 4.76 -16.47 10.81
N ILE A 35 5.01 -15.16 10.81
CA ILE A 35 5.27 -14.40 12.04
C ILE A 35 4.02 -14.32 12.93
N GLY A 36 2.83 -14.18 12.35
CA GLY A 36 1.57 -14.23 13.08
C GLY A 36 1.40 -15.57 13.81
N VAL A 37 1.63 -16.70 13.13
CA VAL A 37 1.55 -18.03 13.75
C VAL A 37 2.62 -18.21 14.83
N MET A 38 3.83 -17.70 14.65
CA MET A 38 4.85 -17.72 15.71
C MET A 38 4.43 -16.89 16.94
N GLY A 39 3.62 -15.84 16.75
CA GLY A 39 3.06 -15.05 17.84
C GLY A 39 1.98 -15.76 18.66
N THR A 40 1.48 -16.91 18.21
CA THR A 40 0.46 -17.68 18.93
C THR A 40 1.04 -18.73 19.88
N ASP A 41 2.36 -18.95 19.85
CA ASP A 41 3.01 -20.06 20.57
C ASP A 41 2.85 -19.96 22.11
N SER A 42 2.73 -18.75 22.65
CA SER A 42 2.57 -18.52 24.08
C SER A 42 1.12 -18.29 24.54
N ALA A 43 0.12 -18.48 23.67
CA ALA A 43 -1.26 -18.14 23.98
C ALA A 43 -1.91 -19.19 24.91
N THR A 44 -2.56 -18.73 25.98
CA THR A 44 -3.27 -19.61 26.94
C THR A 44 -4.76 -19.75 26.65
N ASN A 45 -5.30 -18.89 25.80
CA ASN A 45 -6.70 -18.85 25.42
C ASN A 45 -6.86 -18.30 23.99
N ASP A 46 -8.06 -18.47 23.42
CA ASP A 46 -8.35 -18.06 22.04
C ASP A 46 -8.15 -16.55 21.82
N ALA A 47 -8.43 -15.72 22.82
CA ALA A 47 -8.28 -14.27 22.69
C ALA A 47 -6.81 -13.86 22.56
N GLU A 48 -5.93 -14.45 23.37
CA GLU A 48 -4.48 -14.26 23.27
C GLU A 48 -3.92 -14.81 21.96
N MET A 49 -4.46 -15.93 21.48
CA MET A 49 -4.07 -16.52 20.20
C MET A 49 -4.35 -15.56 19.04
N TRP A 50 -5.58 -15.01 18.97
CA TRP A 50 -5.93 -14.03 17.94
C TRP A 50 -5.14 -12.72 18.07
N GLN A 51 -4.89 -12.26 19.29
CA GLN A 51 -4.08 -11.06 19.53
C GLN A 51 -2.63 -11.24 19.07
N GLY A 52 -1.99 -12.35 19.44
CA GLY A 52 -0.62 -12.68 19.04
C GLY A 52 -0.49 -12.81 17.52
N PHE A 53 -1.44 -13.49 16.89
CA PHE A 53 -1.50 -13.60 15.43
C PHE A 53 -1.65 -12.24 14.75
N LEU A 54 -2.63 -11.44 15.17
CA LEU A 54 -2.89 -10.13 14.58
C LEU A 54 -1.72 -9.19 14.78
N PHE A 55 -1.08 -9.21 15.95
CA PHE A 55 0.08 -8.37 16.23
C PHE A 55 1.24 -8.73 15.30
N GLY A 56 1.62 -10.01 15.22
CA GLY A 56 2.69 -10.47 14.35
C GLY A 56 2.41 -10.21 12.87
N PHE A 57 1.18 -10.49 12.42
CA PHE A 57 0.75 -10.29 11.04
C PHE A 57 0.76 -8.80 10.65
N LEU A 58 0.15 -7.94 11.47
CA LEU A 58 0.08 -6.50 11.21
C LEU A 58 1.43 -5.81 11.34
N PHE A 59 2.33 -6.31 12.20
CA PHE A 59 3.68 -5.75 12.33
C PHE A 59 4.46 -5.87 11.02
N ILE A 60 4.43 -7.05 10.39
CA ILE A 60 5.08 -7.26 9.09
C ILE A 60 4.34 -6.51 7.97
N GLN A 61 3.00 -6.49 8.01
CA GLN A 61 2.22 -5.79 6.99
C GLN A 61 2.15 -4.26 7.14
N ALA A 62 2.64 -3.69 8.24
CA ALA A 62 2.58 -2.24 8.48
C ALA A 62 3.23 -1.44 7.34
N ILE A 63 4.44 -1.82 6.92
CA ILE A 63 5.17 -1.12 5.85
C ILE A 63 4.47 -1.28 4.49
N PRO A 64 4.13 -2.50 4.03
CA PRO A 64 3.38 -2.68 2.79
C PRO A 64 2.03 -1.96 2.76
N ILE A 65 1.28 -1.97 3.87
CA ILE A 65 0.00 -1.26 3.98
C ILE A 65 0.23 0.25 3.87
N LEU A 66 1.22 0.81 4.55
CA LEU A 66 1.57 2.23 4.45
C LEU A 66 1.92 2.63 3.00
N LEU A 67 2.74 1.82 2.32
CA LEU A 67 3.10 2.05 0.91
C LEU A 67 1.87 2.02 -0.01
N LEU A 68 0.93 1.11 0.25
CA LEU A 68 -0.32 1.01 -0.50
C LEU A 68 -1.20 2.25 -0.27
N ILE A 69 -1.37 2.67 0.99
CA ILE A 69 -2.16 3.87 1.36
C ILE A 69 -1.57 5.11 0.68
N THR A 70 -0.25 5.33 0.79
CA THR A 70 0.40 6.47 0.15
C THR A 70 0.17 6.46 -1.37
N SER A 71 0.28 5.29 -2.01
CA SER A 71 0.03 5.19 -3.45
C SER A 71 -1.41 5.53 -3.82
N ILE A 72 -2.39 5.06 -3.05
CA ILE A 72 -3.81 5.36 -3.28
C ILE A 72 -4.09 6.86 -3.12
N VAL A 73 -3.56 7.49 -2.06
CA VAL A 73 -3.71 8.93 -1.83
C VAL A 73 -3.16 9.74 -3.01
N VAL A 74 -1.97 9.40 -3.50
CA VAL A 74 -1.37 10.07 -4.67
C VAL A 74 -2.23 9.91 -5.92
N LEU A 75 -2.81 8.73 -6.17
CA LEU A 75 -3.70 8.49 -7.31
C LEU A 75 -5.00 9.31 -7.21
N ILE A 76 -5.61 9.37 -6.02
CA ILE A 76 -6.83 10.15 -5.77
C ILE A 76 -6.58 11.64 -5.99
N LEU A 77 -5.49 12.17 -5.40
CA LEU A 77 -5.11 13.59 -5.55
C LEU A 77 -4.88 13.96 -7.01
N ARG A 78 -4.23 13.09 -7.80
CA ARG A 78 -4.03 13.30 -9.24
C ARG A 78 -5.34 13.32 -10.01
N LYS A 79 -6.26 12.39 -9.72
CA LYS A 79 -7.58 12.35 -10.37
C LYS A 79 -8.35 13.66 -10.12
N ARG A 80 -8.30 14.20 -8.89
CA ARG A 80 -8.90 15.49 -8.54
C ARG A 80 -8.28 16.66 -9.32
N ILE A 81 -6.95 16.71 -9.44
CA ILE A 81 -6.26 17.80 -10.17
C ILE A 81 -6.62 17.78 -11.66
N ASN A 82 -6.59 16.61 -12.29
CA ASN A 82 -6.92 16.47 -13.71
C ASN A 82 -8.39 16.83 -14.00
N GLY A 83 -9.31 16.47 -13.11
CA GLY A 83 -10.73 16.84 -13.23
C GLY A 83 -10.96 18.36 -13.15
N LYS A 84 -10.21 19.08 -12.30
CA LYS A 84 -10.28 20.56 -12.24
C LYS A 84 -9.75 21.23 -13.50
N ARG A 85 -8.68 20.71 -14.11
CA ARG A 85 -8.17 21.25 -15.39
C ARG A 85 -9.17 21.12 -16.53
N SER A 86 -9.86 19.98 -16.62
CA SER A 86 -10.86 19.73 -17.68
C SER A 86 -12.07 20.69 -17.63
N LYS A 87 -12.46 21.16 -16.44
CA LYS A 87 -13.56 22.12 -16.28
C LYS A 87 -13.17 23.58 -16.56
N LYS A 88 -11.88 23.91 -16.54
CA LYS A 88 -11.39 25.28 -16.78
C LYS A 88 -11.17 25.56 -18.28
N SER A 89 -11.13 24.53 -19.11
CA SER A 89 -10.93 24.61 -20.57
C SER A 89 -12.22 24.55 -21.38
N LEU A 90 -13.38 24.56 -20.71
CA LEU A 90 -14.73 24.65 -21.27
C LEU A 90 -15.29 26.02 -20.90
#